data_AF-A0A4R3V5R2-F1
#
_entry.id   AF-A0A4R3V5R2-F1
#
_cell.length_a   1.000
_cell.length_b   1.000
_cell.length_c   1.000
_cell.angle_alpha   90.00
_cell.angle_beta   90.00
_cell.angle_gamma   90.00
#
_symmetry.space_group_name_H-M   'P 1'
#
loop_
_entity.id
_entity.type
_entity.pdbx_description
1 polymer ?
#
loop_
_entity_poly.entity_id
_entity_poly.type
_entity_poly.pdbx_seq_one_letter_code
_entity_poly.pdbx_strand_id
1 'polypeptide(L)' 'MWELYKKQPGFVLGFHGCDASVGEDVLGGHTKHLRPSNNEYDWLGSGIYFWEGNPARALEFAQQAASSSPQVSKGKIATP' A
#
# COMPACT_ATOMS: atom_id res chain seq x y z
N MET A 1 32.78 3.28 3.70
CA MET A 1 32.29 1.88 3.73
C MET A 1 30.79 1.74 3.46
N TRP A 2 30.03 2.83 3.21
CA TRP A 2 28.59 2.77 2.85
C TRP A 2 28.21 3.70 1.68
N GLU A 3 29.16 4.04 0.81
CA GLU A 3 28.94 5.01 -0.30
C GLU A 3 27.76 4.63 -1.20
N LEU A 4 27.50 3.33 -1.37
CA LEU A 4 26.38 2.80 -2.13
C LEU A 4 25.00 3.21 -1.55
N TYR A 5 24.92 3.40 -0.23
CA TYR A 5 23.68 3.79 0.47
C TYR A 5 23.53 5.30 0.66
N LYS A 6 24.53 6.10 0.28
CA LYS A 6 24.45 7.57 0.39
C LYS A 6 23.60 8.19 -0.70
N LYS A 7 23.38 7.48 -1.81
CA LYS A 7 22.55 7.92 -2.92
C LYS A 7 21.32 7.04 -2.96
N GLN A 8 20.19 7.59 -2.52
CA GLN A 8 18.90 6.96 -2.80
C GLN A 8 18.61 7.07 -4.29
N PRO A 9 17.95 6.07 -4.90
CA PRO A 9 17.41 6.22 -6.24
C PRO A 9 16.49 7.45 -6.25
N GLY A 10 16.71 8.38 -7.19
CA GLY A 10 15.91 9.61 -7.29
C GLY A 10 14.45 9.36 -7.68
N PHE A 11 14.11 8.10 -8.00
CA PHE A 11 12.79 7.66 -8.42
C PHE A 11 12.56 6.20 -7.97
N VAL A 12 11.41 5.94 -7.35
CA VAL A 12 10.99 4.62 -6.88
C VAL A 12 9.55 4.37 -7.33
N LEU A 13 9.27 3.16 -7.82
CA LEU A 13 7.92 2.71 -8.11
C LEU A 13 7.37 1.97 -6.90
N GLY A 14 6.34 2.55 -6.28
CA GLY A 14 5.58 1.92 -5.19
C GLY A 14 4.22 1.42 -5.68
N PHE A 15 3.82 0.23 -5.24
CA PHE A 15 2.53 -0.39 -5.57
C PHE A 15 1.67 -0.54 -4.31
N HIS A 16 0.44 -0.04 -4.34
CA HIS A 16 -0.49 -0.08 -3.22
C HIS A 16 -1.61 -1.10 -3.50
N GLY A 17 -1.69 -2.16 -2.71
CA GLY A 17 -2.80 -3.10 -2.76
C GLY A 17 -4.02 -2.54 -2.03
N CYS A 18 -5.12 -2.27 -2.74
CA CYS A 18 -6.34 -1.70 -2.20
C CYS A 18 -7.57 -2.27 -2.92
N ASP A 19 -8.77 -1.87 -2.49
CA ASP A 19 -9.97 -2.16 -3.25
C ASP A 19 -10.02 -1.35 -4.55
N ALA A 20 -10.52 -1.95 -5.63
CA ALA A 20 -10.66 -1.30 -6.93
C ALA A 20 -11.38 0.05 -6.84
N SER A 21 -12.42 0.17 -6.01
CA SER A 21 -13.12 1.45 -5.81
C SER A 21 -12.20 2.55 -5.27
N VAL A 22 -11.28 2.22 -4.35
CA VAL A 22 -10.30 3.17 -3.82
C VAL A 22 -9.31 3.59 -4.90
N GLY A 23 -8.86 2.65 -5.72
CA GLY A 23 -7.97 2.94 -6.86
C GLY A 23 -8.63 3.89 -7.86
N GLU A 24 -9.86 3.58 -8.28
CA GLU A 24 -10.64 4.39 -9.22
C GLU A 24 -10.94 5.79 -8.66
N ASP A 25 -11.25 5.91 -7.36
CA ASP A 25 -11.48 7.22 -6.73
C ASP A 25 -10.22 8.11 -6.76
N VAL A 26 -9.04 7.51 -6.56
CA VAL A 26 -7.77 8.24 -6.63
C VAL A 26 -7.46 8.63 -8.08
N LEU A 27 -7.60 7.70 -9.02
CA LEU A 27 -7.29 7.93 -10.44
C LEU A 27 -8.27 8.91 -11.09
N GLY A 28 -9.55 8.86 -10.72
CA GLY A 28 -10.59 9.78 -11.16
C GLY A 28 -10.53 11.16 -10.48
N GLY A 29 -9.67 11.34 -9.48
CA GLY A 29 -9.55 12.59 -8.73
C GLY A 29 -10.74 12.87 -7.81
N HIS A 30 -11.55 11.86 -7.49
CA HIS A 30 -12.65 11.94 -6.53
C HIS A 30 -12.13 12.06 -5.09
N THR A 31 -10.93 11.54 -4.83
CA THR A 31 -10.17 11.83 -3.62
C THR A 31 -8.81 12.46 -3.96
N LYS A 32 -8.36 13.38 -3.11
CA LYS A 32 -7.03 14.00 -3.26
C LYS A 32 -5.90 13.07 -2.82
N HIS A 33 -6.14 12.21 -1.83
CA HIS A 33 -5.12 11.36 -1.21
C HIS A 33 -5.70 10.06 -0.67
N LEU A 34 -4.85 9.03 -0.58
CA LEU A 34 -5.13 7.82 0.21
C LEU A 34 -5.18 8.16 1.71
N ARG A 35 -6.00 7.41 2.46
CA ARG A 35 -6.07 7.56 3.91
C ARG A 35 -4.87 6.88 4.58
N PRO A 36 -4.07 7.59 5.38
CA PRO A 36 -2.98 6.97 6.12
C PRO A 36 -3.50 6.05 7.22
N SER A 37 -2.75 4.97 7.46
CA SER A 37 -2.90 4.12 8.62
C SER A 37 -2.29 4.79 9.85
N ASN A 38 -3.05 4.82 10.95
CA ASN A 38 -2.64 5.37 12.23
C ASN A 38 -2.93 4.34 13.36
N ASN A 39 -2.71 3.05 13.12
CA ASN A 39 -2.94 2.05 14.17
C ASN A 39 -1.73 1.97 15.10
N GLU A 40 -1.97 1.72 16.38
CA GLU A 40 -0.90 1.57 17.38
C GLU A 40 0.01 0.36 17.11
N TYR A 41 -0.52 -0.65 16.41
CA TYR A 41 0.18 -1.89 16.07
C TYR A 41 0.83 -1.86 14.67
N ASP A 42 0.85 -0.71 13.99
CA ASP A 42 1.53 -0.57 12.71
C ASP A 42 3.06 -0.61 12.93
N TRP A 43 3.70 -1.73 12.62
CA TRP A 43 5.13 -1.99 12.80
C TRP A 43 6.11 -0.97 12.17
N LEU A 44 5.67 -0.22 11.15
CA LEU A 44 6.46 0.81 10.48
C LEU A 44 6.05 2.24 10.86
N GLY A 45 5.17 2.39 11.85
CA GLY A 45 4.59 3.67 12.25
C GLY A 45 3.56 4.19 11.24
N SER A 46 2.88 5.30 11.57
CA SER A 46 1.76 5.80 10.78
C SER A 46 2.14 6.21 9.34
N GLY A 47 1.31 5.86 8.35
CA GLY A 47 1.58 6.20 6.95
C GLY A 47 0.72 5.49 5.92
N ILE A 48 1.10 5.65 4.64
CA ILE A 48 0.52 4.95 3.49
C ILE A 48 1.60 4.02 2.95
N TYR A 49 1.31 2.72 2.88
CA TYR A 49 2.32 1.70 2.56
C TYR A 49 2.26 1.28 1.09
N PHE A 50 3.44 1.09 0.52
CA PHE A 50 3.63 0.62 -0.84
C PHE A 50 4.66 -0.50 -0.86
N TRP A 51 4.47 -1.45 -1.77
CA TRP A 51 5.50 -2.41 -2.13
C TRP A 51 6.43 -1.78 -3.16
N GLU A 52 7.71 -1.67 -2.84
CA GLU A 52 8.73 -1.13 -3.75
C GLU A 52 9.09 -2.15 -4.84
N GLY A 53 8.94 -1.76 -6.10
CA GLY A 53 9.40 -2.56 -7.26
C GLY A 53 8.71 -3.92 -7.46
N ASN A 54 7.64 -4.23 -6.70
CA ASN A 54 6.99 -5.54 -6.72
C ASN A 54 5.46 -5.44 -6.78
N PRO A 55 4.87 -5.33 -7.99
CA PRO A 55 3.42 -5.24 -8.16
C PRO A 55 2.70 -6.54 -7.79
N ALA A 56 3.32 -7.70 -8.04
CA ALA A 56 2.72 -9.00 -7.71
C ALA A 56 2.47 -9.12 -6.21
N ARG A 57 3.42 -8.68 -5.38
CA ARG A 57 3.26 -8.71 -3.93
C ARG A 57 2.18 -7.76 -3.41
N ALA A 58 1.99 -6.61 -4.06
CA ALA A 58 0.89 -5.70 -3.75
C ALA A 58 -0.48 -6.32 -4.04
N LEU A 59 -0.61 -7.02 -5.18
CA LEU A 59 -1.83 -7.73 -5.53
C LEU A 59 -2.09 -8.93 -4.59
N GLU A 60 -1.07 -9.72 -4.30
CA GLU A 60 -1.16 -10.82 -3.34
C GLU A 60 -1.66 -10.32 -1.97
N PHE A 61 -1.14 -9.19 -1.49
CA PHE A 61 -1.60 -8.58 -0.26
C PHE A 61 -3.10 -8.23 -0.32
N ALA A 62 -3.57 -7.60 -1.41
CA ALA A 62 -4.97 -7.23 -1.58
C ALA A 62 -5.88 -8.48 -1.64
N GLN A 63 -5.46 -9.53 -2.35
CA GLN A 63 -6.18 -10.80 -2.43
C GLN A 63 -6.24 -11.52 -1.08
N GLN A 64 -5.14 -11.52 -0.32
CA GLN A 64 -5.10 -12.07 1.05
C GLN A 64 -6.04 -11.28 1.95
N ALA A 65 -5.98 -9.94 1.92
CA ALA A 65 -6.87 -9.09 2.69
C ALA A 65 -8.37 -9.29 2.35
N ALA A 66 -8.69 -9.59 1.09
CA ALA A 66 -10.05 -9.88 0.66
C ALA A 66 -10.57 -11.24 1.14
N SER A 67 -9.68 -12.22 1.34
CA SER A 67 -10.04 -13.62 1.62
C SER A 67 -9.76 -14.10 3.04
N SER A 68 -8.92 -13.39 3.81
CA SER A 68 -8.35 -13.90 5.05
C SER A 68 -9.10 -13.49 6.32
N SER A 69 -9.03 -14.38 7.30
CA SER A 69 -9.31 -14.14 8.71
C SER A 69 -8.09 -14.58 9.54
N PRO A 70 -7.46 -13.71 10.37
CA PRO A 70 -7.86 -12.34 10.69
C PRO A 70 -7.60 -11.34 9.55
N GLN A 71 -8.34 -10.22 9.55
CA GLN A 71 -8.17 -9.16 8.57
C GLN A 71 -6.79 -8.51 8.71
N VAL A 72 -6.00 -8.54 7.63
CA VAL A 72 -4.66 -7.91 7.57
C VAL A 72 -4.74 -6.42 7.20
N SER A 73 -5.92 -5.94 6.78
CA SER A 73 -6.20 -4.53 6.51
C SER A 73 -7.44 -4.07 7.27
N LYS A 74 -7.42 -2.82 7.75
CA LYS A 74 -8.58 -2.20 8.41
C LYS A 74 -9.72 -1.86 7.44
N GLY A 75 -9.37 -1.55 6.18
CA GLY A 75 -10.32 -1.36 5.09
C GLY A 75 -10.81 -2.70 4.54
N LYS A 76 -12.06 -2.72 4.05
CA LYS A 76 -12.59 -3.87 3.34
C LYS A 76 -12.10 -3.84 1.89
N ILE A 77 -11.52 -4.96 1.44
CA ILE A 77 -11.19 -5.19 0.03
C ILE A 77 -12.16 -6.26 -0.48
N ALA A 78 -13.09 -5.86 -1.34
CA ALA A 78 -14.05 -6.74 -2.00
C ALA A 78 -13.58 -7.11 -3.42
N THR A 79 -12.95 -6.18 -4.12
CA THR A 79 -12.37 -6.39 -5.45
C THR A 79 -10.91 -5.92 -5.41
N PRO A 80 -9.96 -6.84 -5.18
CA PRO A 80 -8.53 -6.52 -5.10
C PRO A 80 -7.91 -6.15 -6.46
#